data_AF-A0A4U3CF64-F1
#
_entry.id   AF-A0A4U3CF64-F1
#
_cell.length_a   1.000
_cell.length_b   1.000
_cell.length_c   1.000
_cell.angle_alpha   90.00
_cell.angle_beta   90.00
_cell.angle_gamma   90.00
#
_symmetry.space_group_name_H-M   'P 1'
#
loop_
_entity.id
_entity.type
_entity.pdbx_description
1 polymer ?
#
loop_
_entity_poly.entity_id
_entity_poly.type
_entity_poly.pdbx_seq_one_letter_code
_entity_poly.pdbx_strand_id
1 'polypeptide(L)' 'MAQGPWFYCLKHRAVEPRDGCAERHRLGPYETREEAERAVESVAEREERLEAEDRAWQGD' A
#
# COMPACT_ATOMS: atom_id res chain seq x y z
N MET A 1 3.04 6.10 -24.18
CA MET A 1 3.52 6.99 -23.10
C MET A 1 3.55 6.14 -21.85
N ALA A 2 4.70 5.59 -21.48
CA ALA A 2 4.80 4.79 -20.26
C ALA A 2 4.90 5.80 -19.11
N GLN A 3 3.83 5.94 -18.34
CA GLN A 3 3.69 6.99 -17.32
C GLN A 3 4.55 6.72 -16.06
N GLY A 4 5.52 5.82 -16.16
CA GLY A 4 6.43 5.43 -15.09
C GLY A 4 5.84 4.36 -14.17
N PRO A 5 6.71 3.61 -13.47
CA PRO A 5 6.27 2.72 -12.41
C PRO A 5 5.89 3.56 -11.18
N TRP A 6 4.59 3.62 -10.90
CA TRP A 6 4.03 4.24 -9.71
C TRP A 6 4.02 3.26 -8.55
N PHE A 7 4.25 3.78 -7.36
CA PHE A 7 4.24 2.98 -6.14
C PHE A 7 3.41 3.69 -5.08
N TYR A 8 2.64 2.93 -4.32
CA TYR A 8 1.91 3.47 -3.19
C TYR A 8 2.68 3.20 -1.90
N CYS A 9 3.10 4.25 -1.18
CA CYS A 9 3.73 4.11 0.11
C CYS A 9 2.69 3.91 1.22
N LEU A 10 2.71 2.76 1.88
CA LEU A 10 1.81 2.45 3.00
C LEU A 10 2.09 3.29 4.25
N LYS A 11 3.35 3.73 4.42
CA LYS A 11 3.77 4.53 5.58
C LYS A 11 3.29 5.98 5.49
N HIS A 12 3.48 6.63 4.34
CA HIS A 12 3.09 8.03 4.13
C HIS A 12 1.69 8.17 3.53
N ARG A 13 1.07 7.05 3.14
CA ARG A 13 -0.27 6.98 2.52
C ARG A 13 -0.35 7.88 1.28
N ALA A 14 0.67 7.79 0.42
CA ALA A 14 0.81 8.63 -0.76
C ALA A 14 1.41 7.83 -1.93
N VAL A 15 1.05 8.22 -3.15
CA VAL A 15 1.68 7.70 -4.36
C VAL A 15 3.02 8.39 -4.58
N GLU A 16 4.08 7.60 -4.70
CA GLU A 16 5.44 8.03 -4.94
C GLU A 16 6.01 7.32 -6.19
N PRO A 17 6.94 7.96 -6.92
CA PRO A 17 7.72 7.27 -7.95
C PRO A 17 8.69 6.27 -7.32
N ARG A 18 9.38 5.46 -8.16
CA ARG A 18 10.32 4.41 -7.74
C ARG A 18 11.38 4.84 -6.71
N ASP A 19 11.75 6.11 -6.67
CA ASP A 19 12.77 6.68 -5.79
C ASP A 19 12.29 6.97 -4.35
N GLY A 20 11.02 6.68 -4.04
CA GLY A 20 10.44 6.88 -2.71
C GLY A 20 10.83 5.81 -1.68
N CYS A 21 9.87 5.45 -0.83
CA CYS A 21 10.11 4.52 0.28
C CYS A 21 10.63 3.12 -0.13
N ALA A 22 11.22 2.43 0.86
CA ALA A 22 11.75 1.08 0.71
C ALA A 22 10.69 0.09 0.21
N GLU A 23 11.12 -0.92 -0.57
CA GLU A 23 10.24 -1.88 -1.26
C GLU A 23 9.25 -2.59 -0.33
N ARG A 24 9.67 -2.87 0.90
CA ARG A 24 8.81 -3.48 1.93
C ARG A 24 7.60 -2.65 2.35
N HIS A 25 7.65 -1.33 2.14
CA HIS A 25 6.63 -0.36 2.55
C HIS A 25 5.90 0.26 1.37
N ARG A 26 6.14 -0.25 0.16
CA ARG A 26 5.49 0.22 -1.07
C ARG A 26 4.79 -0.92 -1.80
N LEU A 27 3.62 -0.63 -2.36
CA LEU A 27 2.88 -1.51 -3.26
C LEU A 27 3.08 -1.05 -4.69
N GLY A 28 3.30 -1.99 -5.61
CA GLY A 28 3.56 -1.71 -7.03
C GLY A 28 4.58 -2.69 -7.62
N PRO A 29 4.99 -2.55 -8.89
CA PRO A 29 4.84 -1.37 -9.76
C PRO A 29 3.46 -1.26 -10.42
N TYR A 30 2.85 -0.08 -10.33
CA TYR A 30 1.62 0.26 -11.05
C TYR A 30 1.93 1.05 -12.30
N GLU A 31 1.14 0.83 -13.36
CA GLU A 31 1.30 1.55 -14.62
C GLU A 31 0.75 2.98 -14.54
N THR A 32 -0.22 3.19 -13.65
CA THR A 32 -0.90 4.46 -13.44
C THR A 32 -0.96 4.84 -11.95
N ARG A 33 -1.05 6.14 -11.69
CA ARG A 33 -1.26 6.66 -10.33
C ARG A 33 -2.60 6.21 -9.74
N GLU A 34 -3.66 6.16 -10.55
CA GLU A 34 -5.00 5.74 -10.10
C GLU A 34 -5.05 4.28 -9.67
N GLU A 35 -4.30 3.39 -10.31
CA GLU A 35 -4.13 2.01 -9.81
C GLU A 35 -3.41 1.97 -8.47
N ALA A 36 -2.36 2.79 -8.30
CA ALA A 36 -1.65 2.89 -7.04
C ALA A 36 -2.57 3.44 -5.92
N GLU A 37 -3.43 4.41 -6.23
CA GLU A 37 -4.44 4.94 -5.29
C GLU A 37 -5.48 3.87 -4.94
N ARG A 38 -6.05 3.15 -5.92
CA ARG A 38 -7.03 2.08 -5.64
C ARG A 38 -6.45 0.90 -4.87
N ALA A 39 -5.16 0.60 -5.05
CA ALA A 39 -4.50 -0.45 -4.29
C ALA A 39 -4.48 -0.16 -2.78
N VAL A 40 -4.45 1.11 -2.36
CA VAL A 40 -4.50 1.42 -0.92
C VAL A 40 -5.87 1.15 -0.32
N GLU A 41 -6.97 1.41 -1.02
CA GLU A 41 -8.30 1.13 -0.48
C GLU A 41 -8.41 -0.35 -0.08
N SER A 42 -7.95 -1.24 -0.96
CA SER A 42 -7.90 -2.68 -0.70
C SER A 42 -6.96 -3.07 0.46
N VAL A 43 -5.83 -2.37 0.61
CA VAL A 43 -4.87 -2.69 1.69
C VAL A 43 -5.30 -2.11 3.03
N ALA A 44 -5.92 -0.93 3.07
CA ALA A 44 -6.49 -0.38 4.29
C ALA A 44 -7.59 -1.29 4.86
N GLU A 45 -8.49 -1.79 4.01
CA GLU A 45 -9.50 -2.78 4.42
C GLU A 45 -8.87 -4.10 4.91
N ARG A 46 -7.74 -4.49 4.32
CA ARG A 46 -7.03 -5.71 4.71
C ARG A 46 -6.23 -5.53 6.00
N GLU A 47 -5.60 -4.38 6.21
CA GLU A 47 -4.90 -4.06 7.45
C GLU A 47 -5.87 -3.91 8.62
N GLU A 48 -7.02 -3.25 8.43
CA GLU A 48 -8.04 -3.14 9.48
C GLU A 48 -8.53 -4.53 9.92
N ARG A 49 -8.73 -5.44 8.96
CA ARG A 49 -9.09 -6.84 9.25
C ARG A 49 -7.97 -7.59 9.95
N LEU A 50 -6.73 -7.46 9.48
CA LEU A 50 -5.56 -8.10 10.10
C LEU A 50 -5.31 -7.56 11.52
N GLU A 51 -5.49 -6.27 11.77
CA GLU A 51 -5.33 -5.65 13.09
C GLU A 51 -6.48 -6.02 14.04
N ALA A 52 -7.69 -6.24 13.52
CA ALA A 52 -8.79 -6.84 14.27
C ALA A 52 -8.51 -8.30 14.65
N GLU A 53 -7.95 -9.10 13.74
CA GLU A 53 -7.54 -10.48 14.02
C GLU A 53 -6.34 -10.57 14.97
N ASP A 54 -5.33 -9.69 14.85
CA ASP A 54 -4.17 -9.65 15.75
C ASP A 54 -4.57 -9.28 17.18
N ARG A 55 -5.48 -8.31 17.35
CA ARG A 55 -6.08 -8.00 18.66
C ARG A 55 -6.86 -9.16 19.26
N ALA A 56 -7.48 -10.00 18.43
CA ALA A 56 -8.19 -11.18 18.88
C ALA A 56 -7.24 -12.34 19.26
N TRP A 57 -6.01 -12.34 18.74
CA TRP A 57 -5.01 -13.38 19.00
C TRP A 57 -4.13 -13.10 20.22
N GLN A 58 -3.86 -11.83 20.59
CA GLN A 58 -3.03 -11.47 21.76
C GLN A 58 -3.77 -11.56 23.12
N GLY A 59 -4.83 -12.37 23.20
CA GLY A 59 -5.71 -12.50 24.36
C GLY A 59 -5.72 -13.88 25.04
N ASP A 60 -4.72 -14.74 24.81
CA ASP A 60 -4.52 -16.01 25.54
C ASP A 60 -3.34 -15.93 26.53
#